data_AF-A0A2W4KLY4-F1
#
_entry.id   AF-A0A2W4KLY4-F1
#
_cell.length_a   1.000
_cell.length_b   1.000
_cell.length_c   1.000
_cell.angle_alpha   90.00
_cell.angle_beta   90.00
_cell.angle_gamma   90.00
#
_symmetry.space_group_name_H-M   'P 1'
#
loop_
_entity.id
_entity.type
_entity.pdbx_description
1 polymer ?
#
loop_
_entity_poly.entity_id
_entity_poly.type
_entity_poly.pdbx_seq_one_letter_code
_entity_poly.pdbx_strand_id
1 'polypeptide(L)'
;MAGKVIQFPTNRGDDKHSSVTIEKVLAEFCEEHSGSEKAKQECERSVELFMNFLNDYAYMGLDEKNRQKLERHENARGPKHKTFCQLFGPEQIPRNMDNFLHDFLISKVLCSQALLQSTAKMTERLCLWLQQKSYLDAKEIKDAVLLAKKAAIQLPKAEKAAQLIWRESESKFGQIEPDEVGHMRIERIEPGKLWLRPYEGKYLGPVVVSEEISELLGVGWEINCGLKKKGKTWLLIEAINIYPR
;
A
#
# COMPACT_ATOMS: atom_id res chain seq x y z
N MET A 1 -3.44 -16.61 24.34
CA MET A 1 -4.72 -16.52 23.59
C MET A 1 -4.38 -16.68 22.12
N ALA A 2 -4.95 -17.70 21.47
CA ALA A 2 -4.62 -18.08 20.10
C ALA A 2 -5.08 -17.01 19.11
N GLY A 3 -4.14 -16.48 18.33
CA GLY A 3 -4.43 -15.57 17.22
C GLY A 3 -5.26 -16.29 16.16
N LYS A 4 -6.39 -15.71 15.80
CA LYS A 4 -7.29 -16.23 14.78
C LYS A 4 -6.61 -16.04 13.42
N VAL A 5 -5.94 -17.08 12.93
CA VAL A 5 -5.47 -17.13 11.54
C VAL A 5 -6.71 -17.06 10.65
N ILE A 6 -6.85 -16.00 9.89
CA ILE A 6 -7.87 -15.89 8.85
C ILE A 6 -7.45 -16.88 7.76
N GLN A 7 -8.01 -18.09 7.80
CA GLN A 7 -7.93 -19.02 6.68
C GLN A 7 -8.76 -18.43 5.54
N PHE A 8 -8.08 -17.92 4.52
CA PHE A 8 -8.71 -17.68 3.23
C PHE A 8 -9.10 -19.03 2.64
N PRO A 9 -10.33 -19.18 2.11
CA PRO A 9 -10.74 -20.43 1.48
C PRO A 9 -9.80 -20.75 0.31
N THR A 10 -9.04 -21.83 0.46
CA THR A 10 -8.29 -22.46 -0.62
C THR A 10 -9.26 -23.22 -1.53
N ASN A 11 -8.97 -23.17 -2.83
CA ASN A 11 -9.65 -23.87 -3.93
C ASN A 11 -11.09 -23.43 -4.24
N ARG A 12 -11.20 -22.43 -5.14
CA ARG A 12 -12.20 -22.37 -6.23
C ARG A 12 -11.84 -21.19 -7.14
N GLY A 13 -11.13 -21.45 -8.24
CA GLY A 13 -10.99 -20.42 -9.29
C GLY A 13 -9.85 -20.53 -10.29
N ASP A 14 -8.84 -21.38 -10.09
CA ASP A 14 -7.59 -21.32 -10.87
C ASP A 14 -7.72 -21.57 -12.40
N ASP A 15 -8.88 -22.02 -12.89
CA ASP A 15 -9.10 -22.34 -14.30
C ASP A 15 -10.08 -21.40 -15.04
N LYS A 16 -10.62 -20.35 -14.41
CA LYS A 16 -11.71 -19.56 -15.04
C LYS A 16 -11.23 -18.67 -16.20
N HIS A 17 -9.93 -18.32 -16.26
CA HIS A 17 -9.34 -17.41 -17.25
C HIS A 17 -7.97 -17.86 -17.77
N SER A 18 -7.75 -19.17 -17.95
CA SER A 18 -6.41 -19.75 -18.18
C SER A 18 -5.61 -19.25 -19.40
N SER A 19 -6.15 -18.32 -20.21
CA SER A 19 -5.47 -17.69 -21.36
C SER A 19 -5.25 -16.17 -21.22
N VAL A 20 -5.87 -15.50 -20.25
CA VAL A 20 -5.80 -14.05 -20.06
C VAL A 20 -4.87 -13.73 -18.89
N THR A 21 -3.81 -12.98 -19.17
CA THR A 21 -2.80 -12.61 -18.18
C THR A 21 -3.07 -11.23 -17.60
N ILE A 22 -2.54 -10.97 -16.40
CA ILE A 22 -2.57 -9.63 -15.77
C ILE A 22 -2.01 -8.58 -16.72
N GLU A 23 -0.87 -8.85 -17.36
CA GLU A 23 -0.24 -7.93 -18.33
C GLU A 23 -1.20 -7.52 -19.45
N LYS A 24 -1.92 -8.48 -20.05
CA LYS A 24 -2.90 -8.19 -21.11
C LYS A 24 -4.08 -7.38 -20.60
N VAL A 25 -4.60 -7.74 -19.44
CA VAL A 25 -5.73 -7.09 -18.78
C VAL A 25 -5.41 -5.63 -18.45
N LEU A 26 -4.21 -5.36 -17.92
CA LEU A 26 -3.79 -4.01 -17.57
C LEU A 26 -3.55 -3.14 -18.82
N ALA A 27 -3.00 -3.73 -19.89
CA ALA A 27 -2.86 -3.04 -21.17
C ALA A 27 -4.22 -2.69 -21.78
N GLU A 28 -5.16 -3.64 -21.84
CA GLU A 28 -6.54 -3.40 -22.31
C GLU A 28 -7.22 -2.32 -21.48
N PHE A 29 -7.08 -2.37 -20.15
CA PHE A 29 -7.63 -1.37 -19.25
C PHE A 29 -7.13 0.05 -19.57
N CYS A 30 -5.82 0.25 -19.73
CA CYS A 30 -5.30 1.58 -20.04
C CYS A 30 -5.73 2.05 -21.43
N GLU A 31 -5.77 1.20 -22.45
CA GLU A 31 -6.25 1.59 -23.78
C GLU A 31 -7.70 2.10 -23.73
N GLU A 32 -8.60 1.44 -22.99
CA GLU A 32 -10.01 1.82 -22.93
C GLU A 32 -10.29 3.07 -22.07
N HIS A 33 -9.42 3.39 -21.11
CA HIS A 33 -9.60 4.54 -20.21
C HIS A 33 -8.80 5.78 -20.62
N SER A 34 -8.16 5.72 -21.79
CA SER A 34 -7.34 6.80 -22.35
C SER A 34 -8.19 7.79 -23.15
N GLY A 35 -8.90 8.69 -22.46
CA GLY A 35 -9.62 9.79 -23.12
C GLY A 35 -8.70 10.86 -23.75
N SER A 36 -7.41 10.80 -23.48
CA SER A 36 -6.35 11.62 -24.08
C SER A 36 -4.99 10.93 -23.90
N GLU A 37 -3.98 11.34 -24.67
CA GLU A 37 -2.60 10.85 -24.52
C GLU A 37 -2.05 11.05 -23.11
N LYS A 38 -2.37 12.18 -22.47
CA LYS A 38 -1.95 12.44 -21.09
C LYS A 38 -2.60 11.47 -20.09
N ALA A 39 -3.89 11.20 -20.26
CA ALA A 39 -4.61 10.25 -19.40
C ALA A 39 -4.05 8.82 -19.59
N LYS A 40 -3.64 8.46 -20.81
CA LYS A 40 -2.95 7.21 -21.10
C LYS A 40 -1.66 7.07 -20.33
N GLN A 41 -0.77 8.07 -20.44
CA GLN A 41 0.52 8.08 -19.75
C GLN A 41 0.36 8.03 -18.22
N GLU A 42 -0.65 8.70 -17.66
CA GLU A 42 -0.95 8.63 -16.22
C GLU A 42 -1.45 7.24 -15.79
N CYS A 43 -2.25 6.58 -16.64
CA CYS A 43 -2.68 5.19 -16.43
C CYS A 43 -1.49 4.24 -16.48
N GLU A 44 -0.70 4.30 -17.55
CA GLU A 44 0.47 3.44 -17.79
C GLU A 44 1.47 3.57 -16.65
N ARG A 45 1.77 4.78 -16.19
CA ARG A 45 2.66 5.00 -15.03
C ARG A 45 2.15 4.31 -13.76
N SER A 46 0.84 4.38 -13.49
CA SER A 46 0.25 3.74 -12.31
C SER A 46 0.23 2.21 -12.45
N VAL A 47 -0.04 1.73 -13.66
CA VAL A 47 -0.02 0.30 -14.00
C VAL A 47 1.38 -0.27 -13.92
N GLU A 48 2.39 0.45 -14.38
CA GLU A 48 3.80 0.06 -14.30
C GLU A 48 4.24 -0.13 -12.84
N LEU A 49 3.88 0.82 -11.95
CA LEU A 49 4.14 0.68 -10.51
C LEU A 49 3.50 -0.59 -9.94
N PHE A 50 2.25 -0.88 -10.35
CA PHE A 50 1.54 -2.05 -9.87
C PHE A 50 2.14 -3.35 -10.43
N MET A 51 2.52 -3.38 -11.71
CA MET A 51 3.19 -4.52 -12.34
C MET A 51 4.55 -4.82 -11.70
N ASN A 52 5.35 -3.78 -11.42
CA ASN A 52 6.62 -3.94 -10.72
C ASN A 52 6.41 -4.57 -9.35
N PHE A 53 5.43 -4.05 -8.58
CA PHE A 53 5.06 -4.66 -7.31
C PHE A 53 4.63 -6.13 -7.46
N LEU A 54 3.77 -6.45 -8.42
CA LEU A 54 3.28 -7.82 -8.61
C LEU A 54 4.42 -8.78 -8.99
N ASN A 55 5.30 -8.36 -9.90
CA ASN A 55 6.44 -9.17 -10.32
C ASN A 55 7.44 -9.40 -9.17
N ASP A 56 7.66 -8.39 -8.33
CA ASP A 56 8.70 -8.46 -7.29
C ASP A 56 8.21 -9.03 -5.95
N TYR A 57 6.90 -8.95 -5.65
CA TYR A 57 6.39 -9.24 -4.30
C TYR A 57 5.17 -10.17 -4.25
N ALA A 58 4.37 -10.30 -5.31
CA ALA A 58 3.13 -11.07 -5.22
C ALA A 58 3.34 -12.58 -5.03
N TYR A 59 4.56 -13.09 -5.29
CA TYR A 59 4.92 -14.49 -5.00
C TYR A 59 4.75 -14.85 -3.51
N MET A 60 4.80 -13.87 -2.60
CA MET A 60 4.63 -14.08 -1.17
C MET A 60 3.20 -14.55 -0.82
N GLY A 61 2.21 -14.13 -1.61
CA GLY A 61 0.81 -14.52 -1.45
C GLY A 61 0.42 -15.84 -2.13
N LEU A 62 1.34 -16.46 -2.87
CA LEU A 62 1.07 -17.72 -3.57
C LEU A 62 1.14 -18.94 -2.63
N ASP A 63 0.29 -19.92 -2.92
CA ASP A 63 0.47 -21.27 -2.40
C ASP A 63 1.72 -21.94 -3.00
N GLU A 64 2.12 -23.07 -2.41
CA GLU A 64 3.33 -23.79 -2.80
C GLU A 64 3.32 -24.24 -4.27
N LYS A 65 2.16 -24.68 -4.79
CA LYS A 65 2.03 -25.14 -6.17
C LYS A 65 2.26 -24.00 -7.15
N ASN A 66 1.63 -22.85 -6.91
CA ASN A 66 1.74 -21.66 -7.74
C ASN A 66 3.11 -21.01 -7.61
N ARG A 67 3.75 -21.07 -6.44
CA ARG A 67 5.13 -20.63 -6.24
C ARG A 67 6.11 -21.47 -7.06
N GLN A 68 6.01 -22.80 -7.00
CA GLN A 68 6.82 -23.68 -7.84
C GLN A 68 6.58 -23.47 -9.34
N LYS A 69 5.33 -23.19 -9.75
CA LYS A 69 5.00 -22.83 -11.13
C LYS A 69 5.74 -21.56 -11.55
N LEU A 70 5.70 -20.51 -10.73
CA LEU A 70 6.38 -19.25 -11.00
C LEU A 70 7.90 -19.44 -11.08
N GLU A 71 8.51 -20.09 -10.10
CA GLU A 71 9.96 -20.31 -10.03
C GLU A 71 10.50 -21.06 -11.28
N ARG A 72 9.75 -22.06 -11.78
CA ARG A 72 10.12 -22.78 -13.02
C ARG A 72 10.16 -21.86 -14.24
N HIS A 73 9.24 -20.90 -14.32
CA HIS A 73 9.17 -19.96 -15.43
C HIS A 73 10.18 -18.83 -15.29
N GLU A 74 10.36 -18.27 -14.09
CA GLU A 74 11.34 -17.20 -13.87
C GLU A 74 12.77 -17.67 -14.14
N ASN A 75 13.11 -18.91 -13.77
CA ASN A 75 14.43 -19.50 -14.03
C ASN A 75 14.61 -20.04 -15.46
N ALA A 76 13.56 -20.07 -16.27
CA ALA A 76 13.66 -20.51 -17.66
C ALA A 76 14.37 -19.47 -18.53
N ARG A 77 14.96 -19.92 -19.65
CA ARG A 77 15.61 -19.04 -20.64
C ARG A 77 14.72 -18.82 -21.85
N GLY A 78 14.91 -17.66 -22.49
CA GLY A 78 14.25 -17.32 -23.75
C GLY A 78 12.72 -17.26 -23.63
N PRO A 79 11.96 -17.72 -24.64
CA PRO A 79 10.49 -17.58 -24.66
C PRO A 79 9.73 -18.26 -23.51
N LYS A 80 10.39 -19.15 -22.77
CA LYS A 80 9.80 -19.83 -21.59
C LYS A 80 9.88 -18.99 -20.32
N HIS A 81 10.74 -17.97 -20.30
CA HIS A 81 10.81 -17.00 -19.20
C HIS A 81 9.49 -16.23 -19.09
N LYS A 82 8.91 -16.18 -17.90
CA LYS A 82 7.69 -15.40 -17.60
C LYS A 82 7.80 -14.79 -16.21
N THR A 83 7.39 -13.53 -16.09
CA THR A 83 7.17 -12.87 -14.81
C THR A 83 5.80 -13.21 -14.23
N PHE A 84 5.53 -12.81 -12.99
CA PHE A 84 4.21 -12.96 -12.35
C PHE A 84 3.07 -12.45 -13.24
N CYS A 85 3.17 -11.22 -13.74
CA CYS A 85 2.12 -10.59 -14.55
C CYS A 85 1.88 -11.29 -15.90
N GLN A 86 2.88 -12.04 -16.38
CA GLN A 86 2.81 -12.80 -17.63
C GLN A 86 2.31 -14.24 -17.42
N LEU A 87 2.22 -14.69 -16.16
CA LEU A 87 1.91 -16.07 -15.80
C LEU A 87 0.53 -16.24 -15.14
N PHE A 88 0.11 -15.25 -14.35
CA PHE A 88 -1.14 -15.30 -13.59
C PHE A 88 -2.24 -14.43 -14.20
N GLY A 89 -3.48 -14.70 -13.80
CA GLY A 89 -4.68 -14.05 -14.31
C GLY A 89 -5.21 -12.91 -13.43
N PRO A 90 -6.29 -12.26 -13.86
CA PRO A 90 -6.86 -11.08 -13.20
C PRO A 90 -7.32 -11.33 -11.75
N GLU A 91 -7.54 -12.58 -11.34
CA GLU A 91 -7.88 -12.94 -9.96
C GLU A 91 -6.81 -12.57 -8.93
N GLN A 92 -5.55 -12.37 -9.36
CA GLN A 92 -4.47 -11.94 -8.47
C GLN A 92 -4.48 -10.43 -8.21
N ILE A 93 -5.17 -9.63 -9.03
CA ILE A 93 -5.22 -8.17 -8.89
C ILE A 93 -5.83 -7.77 -7.54
N PRO A 94 -7.08 -8.12 -7.20
CA PRO A 94 -7.67 -7.74 -5.92
C PRO A 94 -6.97 -8.40 -4.73
N ARG A 95 -6.39 -9.59 -4.90
CA ARG A 95 -5.71 -10.34 -3.83
C ARG A 95 -4.45 -9.65 -3.32
N ASN A 96 -3.76 -8.91 -4.19
CA ASN A 96 -2.49 -8.26 -3.84
C ASN A 96 -2.63 -6.76 -3.58
N MET A 97 -3.86 -6.23 -3.63
CA MET A 97 -4.08 -4.78 -3.62
C MET A 97 -3.83 -4.15 -2.24
N ASP A 98 -4.01 -4.89 -1.16
CA ASP A 98 -3.70 -4.42 0.19
C ASP A 98 -2.21 -4.17 0.37
N ASN A 99 -1.39 -5.18 0.11
CA ASN A 99 0.07 -5.05 0.15
C ASN A 99 0.58 -3.98 -0.82
N PHE A 100 -0.04 -3.81 -1.99
CA PHE A 100 0.32 -2.75 -2.92
C PHE A 100 0.06 -1.36 -2.32
N LEU A 101 -1.17 -1.11 -1.88
CA LEU A 101 -1.62 0.22 -1.45
C LEU A 101 -1.09 0.61 -0.06
N HIS A 102 -1.02 -0.34 0.87
CA HIS A 102 -0.70 -0.08 2.27
C HIS A 102 0.73 -0.42 2.68
N ASP A 103 1.50 -1.13 1.86
CA ASP A 103 2.91 -1.42 2.17
C ASP A 103 3.86 -0.91 1.08
N PHE A 104 3.66 -1.32 -0.18
CA PHE A 104 4.59 -1.00 -1.27
C PHE A 104 4.61 0.49 -1.61
N LEU A 105 3.44 1.11 -1.85
CA LEU A 105 3.38 2.53 -2.22
C LEU A 105 3.93 3.45 -1.14
N ILE A 106 3.83 3.07 0.13
CA ILE A 106 4.32 3.86 1.26
C ILE A 106 5.82 3.65 1.48
N SER A 107 6.29 2.41 1.47
CA SER A 107 7.66 2.08 1.92
C SER A 107 8.71 1.96 0.82
N LYS A 108 8.29 1.80 -0.45
CA LYS A 108 9.18 1.51 -1.59
C LYS A 108 9.15 2.54 -2.70
N VAL A 109 8.19 3.47 -2.68
CA VAL A 109 8.05 4.44 -3.77
C VAL A 109 8.00 5.85 -3.22
N LEU A 110 8.99 6.67 -3.58
CA LEU A 110 8.95 8.11 -3.35
C LEU A 110 7.95 8.74 -4.33
N CYS A 111 6.70 8.87 -3.91
CA CYS A 111 5.60 9.39 -4.72
C CYS A 111 5.10 10.73 -4.19
N SER A 112 4.66 11.60 -5.10
CA SER A 112 3.87 12.77 -4.69
C SER A 112 2.48 12.35 -4.19
N GLN A 113 1.87 13.19 -3.37
CA GLN A 113 0.48 13.04 -2.91
C GLN A 113 -0.50 12.82 -4.09
N ALA A 114 -0.28 13.53 -5.21
CA ALA A 114 -1.10 13.41 -6.42
C ALA A 114 -0.96 12.03 -7.08
N LEU A 115 0.27 11.49 -7.16
CA LEU A 115 0.52 10.17 -7.73
C LEU A 115 -0.07 9.06 -6.84
N LEU A 116 0.10 9.14 -5.51
CA LEU A 116 -0.53 8.19 -4.59
C LEU A 116 -2.06 8.16 -4.74
N GLN A 117 -2.68 9.35 -4.83
CA GLN A 117 -4.11 9.45 -5.05
C GLN A 117 -4.53 8.88 -6.40
N SER A 118 -3.84 9.22 -7.49
CA SER A 118 -4.20 8.78 -8.83
C SER A 118 -4.04 7.27 -8.98
N THR A 119 -2.96 6.69 -8.43
CA THR A 119 -2.73 5.25 -8.42
C THR A 119 -3.79 4.51 -7.63
N ALA A 120 -4.17 4.98 -6.43
CA ALA A 120 -5.27 4.36 -5.67
C ALA A 120 -6.61 4.44 -6.44
N LYS A 121 -6.95 5.59 -7.03
CA LYS A 121 -8.15 5.73 -7.87
C LYS A 121 -8.11 4.84 -9.12
N MET A 122 -6.93 4.66 -9.71
CA MET A 122 -6.74 3.74 -10.85
C MET A 122 -7.06 2.31 -10.42
N THR A 123 -6.55 1.84 -9.28
CA THR A 123 -6.83 0.48 -8.79
C THR A 123 -8.31 0.24 -8.49
N GLU A 124 -9.04 1.25 -8.01
CA GLU A 124 -10.49 1.21 -7.85
C GLU A 124 -11.19 1.01 -9.21
N ARG A 125 -10.86 1.85 -10.18
CA ARG A 125 -11.45 1.80 -11.53
C ARG A 125 -11.14 0.48 -12.24
N LEU A 126 -9.91 -0.01 -12.09
CA LEU A 126 -9.49 -1.31 -12.61
C LEU A 126 -10.38 -2.42 -12.07
N CYS A 127 -10.61 -2.48 -10.75
CA CYS A 127 -11.49 -3.50 -10.16
C CYS A 127 -12.92 -3.43 -10.70
N LEU A 128 -13.49 -2.22 -10.80
CA LEU A 128 -14.83 -2.02 -11.36
C LEU A 128 -14.90 -2.41 -12.84
N TRP A 129 -13.86 -2.11 -13.61
CA TRP A 129 -13.77 -2.48 -15.01
C TRP A 129 -13.61 -3.99 -15.21
N LEU A 130 -12.83 -4.68 -14.36
CA LEU A 130 -12.74 -6.14 -14.34
C LEU A 130 -14.11 -6.79 -14.13
N GLN A 131 -14.94 -6.19 -13.26
CA GLN A 131 -16.32 -6.63 -13.08
C GLN A 131 -17.17 -6.38 -14.32
N GLN A 132 -17.10 -5.17 -14.89
CA GLN A 132 -17.85 -4.83 -16.10
C GLN A 132 -17.53 -5.77 -17.27
N LYS A 133 -16.26 -6.16 -17.41
CA LYS A 133 -15.78 -7.11 -18.42
C LYS A 133 -16.06 -8.56 -18.09
N SER A 134 -16.71 -8.84 -16.95
CA SER A 134 -16.98 -10.19 -16.44
C SER A 134 -15.71 -11.02 -16.20
N TYR A 135 -14.55 -10.37 -16.04
CA TYR A 135 -13.33 -11.04 -15.57
C TYR A 135 -13.48 -11.46 -14.11
N LEU A 136 -14.12 -10.64 -13.28
CA LEU A 136 -14.38 -10.95 -11.87
C LEU A 136 -15.82 -10.63 -11.50
N ASP A 137 -16.37 -11.30 -10.49
CA ASP A 137 -17.69 -10.98 -9.96
C ASP A 137 -17.65 -9.89 -8.86
N ALA A 138 -18.82 -9.41 -8.46
CA ALA A 138 -18.94 -8.36 -7.44
C ALA A 138 -18.33 -8.74 -6.09
N LYS A 139 -18.38 -10.04 -5.74
CA LYS A 139 -17.86 -10.55 -4.46
C LYS A 139 -16.34 -10.58 -4.48
N GLU A 140 -15.74 -10.90 -5.62
CA GLU A 140 -14.28 -10.96 -5.81
C GLU A 140 -13.61 -9.58 -5.70
N ILE A 141 -14.32 -8.50 -6.07
CA ILE A 141 -13.75 -7.13 -6.06
C ILE A 141 -14.19 -6.25 -4.89
N LYS A 142 -15.18 -6.67 -4.09
CA LYS A 142 -15.85 -5.80 -3.10
C LYS A 142 -14.87 -5.15 -2.11
N ASP A 143 -14.05 -5.98 -1.47
CA ASP A 143 -13.13 -5.52 -0.42
C ASP A 143 -12.00 -4.68 -1.04
N ALA A 144 -11.51 -5.09 -2.21
CA ALA A 144 -10.55 -4.35 -3.01
C ALA A 144 -11.06 -2.94 -3.35
N VAL A 145 -12.26 -2.78 -3.91
CA VAL A 145 -12.83 -1.45 -4.22
C VAL A 145 -12.96 -0.57 -2.98
N LEU A 146 -13.40 -1.14 -1.85
CA LEU A 146 -13.49 -0.38 -0.59
C LEU A 146 -12.10 0.09 -0.11
N LEU A 147 -11.10 -0.78 -0.23
CA LEU A 147 -9.71 -0.50 0.12
C LEU A 147 -9.14 0.63 -0.72
N ALA A 148 -9.27 0.55 -2.04
CA ALA A 148 -8.79 1.57 -2.97
C ALA A 148 -9.43 2.95 -2.71
N LYS A 149 -10.74 2.98 -2.43
CA LYS A 149 -11.44 4.22 -2.06
C LYS A 149 -10.87 4.87 -0.81
N LYS A 150 -10.59 4.08 0.23
CA LYS A 150 -9.97 4.59 1.47
C LYS A 150 -8.55 5.08 1.19
N ALA A 151 -7.74 4.28 0.49
CA ALA A 151 -6.36 4.62 0.16
C ALA A 151 -6.25 5.93 -0.64
N ALA A 152 -7.16 6.18 -1.59
CA ALA A 152 -7.20 7.42 -2.38
C ALA A 152 -7.41 8.70 -1.55
N ILE A 153 -7.96 8.57 -0.34
CA ILE A 153 -8.16 9.66 0.61
C ILE A 153 -7.00 9.71 1.62
N GLN A 154 -6.55 8.55 2.10
CA GLN A 154 -5.64 8.47 3.24
C GLN A 154 -4.17 8.57 2.83
N LEU A 155 -3.74 7.96 1.72
CA LEU A 155 -2.33 8.00 1.29
C LEU A 155 -1.82 9.43 1.05
N PRO A 156 -2.57 10.34 0.40
CA PRO A 156 -2.12 11.73 0.26
C PRO A 156 -1.97 12.45 1.61
N LYS A 157 -2.83 12.14 2.59
CA LYS A 157 -2.74 12.72 3.94
C LYS A 157 -1.53 12.18 4.69
N ALA A 158 -1.27 10.87 4.60
CA ALA A 158 -0.10 10.24 5.20
C ALA A 158 1.20 10.85 4.65
N GLU A 159 1.31 10.99 3.33
CA GLU A 159 2.46 11.63 2.70
C GLU A 159 2.61 13.11 3.12
N LYS A 160 1.50 13.87 3.14
CA LYS A 160 1.53 15.26 3.62
C LYS A 160 2.00 15.35 5.07
N ALA A 161 1.52 14.47 5.95
CA ALA A 161 1.93 14.43 7.34
C ALA A 161 3.43 14.08 7.48
N ALA A 162 3.92 13.10 6.73
CA ALA A 162 5.34 12.72 6.72
C ALA A 162 6.24 13.90 6.30
N GLN A 163 5.87 14.62 5.24
CA GLN A 163 6.59 15.82 4.78
C GLN A 163 6.61 16.94 5.81
N LEU A 164 5.49 17.16 6.51
CA LEU A 164 5.42 18.17 7.59
C LEU A 164 6.30 17.78 8.78
N ILE A 165 6.25 16.52 9.19
CA ILE A 165 7.10 16.00 10.28
C ILE A 165 8.57 16.17 9.92
N TRP A 166 8.98 15.75 8.72
CA TRP A 166 10.35 15.91 8.24
C TRP A 166 10.82 17.37 8.27
N ARG A 167 10.00 18.30 7.77
CA ARG A 167 10.33 19.73 7.78
C ARG A 167 10.45 20.29 9.20
N GLU A 168 9.53 19.90 10.08
CA GLU A 168 9.57 20.33 11.48
C GLU A 168 10.75 19.74 12.23
N SER A 169 11.14 18.50 11.96
CA SER A 169 12.28 17.87 12.61
C SER A 169 13.60 18.47 12.16
N GLU A 170 13.80 18.63 10.85
CA GLU A 170 15.02 19.24 10.31
C GLU A 170 15.25 20.65 10.86
N SER A 171 14.19 21.45 10.92
CA SER A 171 14.28 22.83 11.42
C SER A 171 14.53 22.95 12.93
N LYS A 172 14.02 21.99 13.74
CA LYS A 172 14.04 22.08 15.21
C LYS A 172 15.18 21.32 15.87
N PHE A 173 15.61 20.21 15.29
CA PHE A 173 16.43 19.23 16.00
C PHE A 173 17.78 18.97 15.33
N GLY A 174 17.91 19.11 14.01
CA GLY A 174 19.11 18.64 13.32
C GLY A 174 19.31 17.13 13.55
N GLN A 175 20.55 16.67 13.67
CA GLN A 175 20.86 15.26 13.96
C GLN A 175 20.88 15.01 15.48
N ILE A 176 19.79 14.46 16.02
CA ILE A 176 19.68 14.03 17.42
C ILE A 176 19.33 12.55 17.46
N GLU A 177 20.00 11.80 18.33
CA GLU A 177 19.66 10.40 18.55
C GLU A 177 18.32 10.24 19.30
N PRO A 178 17.36 9.46 18.77
CA PRO A 178 16.09 9.16 19.43
C PRO A 178 16.29 8.31 20.69
N ASP A 179 15.40 8.49 21.67
CA ASP A 179 15.33 7.63 22.86
C ASP A 179 14.46 6.38 22.59
N GLU A 180 13.50 6.47 21.67
CA GLU A 180 12.61 5.38 21.26
C GLU A 180 12.50 5.38 19.73
N VAL A 181 12.59 4.23 19.09
CA VAL A 181 12.49 4.06 17.63
C VAL A 181 11.62 2.86 17.30
N GLY A 182 10.80 2.98 16.26
CA GLY A 182 10.18 1.84 15.61
C GLY A 182 8.77 2.12 15.12
N HIS A 183 8.08 1.04 14.81
CA HIS A 183 6.67 1.07 14.40
C HIS A 183 5.76 1.22 15.61
N MET A 184 4.95 2.26 15.62
CA MET A 184 4.03 2.58 16.70
C MET A 184 2.64 2.89 16.15
N ARG A 185 1.61 2.38 16.83
CA ARG A 185 0.22 2.64 16.48
C ARG A 185 -0.29 3.89 17.16
N ILE A 186 -1.02 4.73 16.42
CA ILE A 186 -1.71 5.90 16.96
C ILE A 186 -2.99 5.42 17.64
N GLU A 187 -3.06 5.55 18.96
CA GLU A 187 -4.22 5.13 19.75
C GLU A 187 -5.10 6.31 20.16
N ARG A 188 -4.54 7.52 20.19
CA ARG A 188 -5.29 8.75 20.47
C ARG A 188 -4.68 9.96 19.77
N ILE A 189 -5.56 10.86 19.34
CA ILE A 189 -5.21 12.16 18.75
C ILE A 189 -5.98 13.25 19.48
N GLU A 190 -5.29 14.31 19.86
CA GLU A 190 -5.84 15.62 20.25
C GLU A 190 -5.14 16.69 19.39
N PRO A 191 -5.68 17.91 19.26
CA PRO A 191 -4.98 18.99 18.55
C PRO A 191 -3.53 19.17 19.04
N GLY A 192 -2.58 18.97 18.13
CA GLY A 192 -1.13 19.08 18.39
C GLY A 192 -0.53 17.95 19.25
N LYS A 193 -1.27 16.87 19.52
CA LYS A 193 -0.81 15.78 20.38
C LYS A 193 -1.22 14.40 19.88
N LEU A 194 -0.27 13.49 19.90
CA LEU A 194 -0.49 12.07 19.62
C LEU A 194 -0.20 11.23 20.86
N TRP A 195 -0.82 10.07 20.92
CA TRP A 195 -0.38 9.00 21.80
C TRP A 195 -0.16 7.73 21.01
N LEU A 196 1.03 7.18 21.20
CA LEU A 196 1.57 6.10 20.41
C LEU A 196 1.74 4.85 21.26
N ARG A 197 1.45 3.69 20.67
CA ARG A 197 1.65 2.37 21.27
C ARG A 197 2.67 1.61 20.42
N PRO A 198 3.90 1.41 20.91
CA PRO A 198 4.81 0.44 20.32
C PRO A 198 4.22 -0.97 20.38
N TYR A 199 4.63 -1.86 19.48
CA TYR A 199 4.23 -3.27 19.50
C TYR A 199 4.57 -3.95 20.83
N GLU A 200 5.75 -3.65 21.37
CA GLU A 200 6.19 -4.08 22.69
C GLU A 200 6.48 -2.87 23.55
N GLY A 201 5.92 -2.84 24.76
CA GLY A 201 6.21 -1.81 25.75
C GLY A 201 5.02 -0.94 26.12
N LYS A 202 5.33 0.22 26.69
CA LYS A 202 4.35 1.11 27.31
C LYS A 202 3.85 2.16 26.33
N TYR A 203 2.70 2.71 26.68
CA TYR A 203 2.09 3.83 25.98
C TYR A 203 3.00 5.06 26.03
N LEU A 204 3.19 5.72 24.90
CA LEU A 204 4.03 6.91 24.76
C LEU A 204 3.13 8.11 24.45
N GLY A 205 3.11 9.08 25.35
CA GLY A 205 2.48 10.35 25.09
C GLY A 205 2.32 11.25 26.32
N PRO A 206 1.97 12.53 26.13
CA PRO A 206 1.69 13.15 24.83
C PRO A 206 2.95 13.32 23.98
N VAL A 207 2.86 12.95 22.71
CA VAL A 207 3.84 13.26 21.66
C VAL A 207 3.41 14.57 21.01
N VAL A 208 4.26 15.59 21.11
CA VAL A 208 3.97 16.93 20.61
C VAL A 208 4.24 16.99 19.11
N VAL A 209 3.25 17.44 18.35
CA VAL A 209 3.30 17.73 16.91
C VAL A 209 2.56 19.04 16.64
N SER A 210 2.63 19.58 15.43
CA SER A 210 1.73 20.69 15.06
C SER A 210 0.28 20.22 14.92
N GLU A 211 -0.66 21.16 15.04
CA GLU A 211 -2.07 20.88 14.81
C GLU A 211 -2.31 20.37 13.38
N GLU A 212 -1.62 20.96 12.39
CA GLU A 212 -1.70 20.52 10.98
C GLU A 212 -1.32 19.04 10.81
N ILE A 213 -0.28 18.56 11.51
CA ILE A 213 0.07 17.13 11.50
C ILE A 213 -1.04 16.30 12.14
N SER A 214 -1.54 16.69 13.32
CA SER A 214 -2.56 15.93 14.05
C SER A 214 -3.89 15.81 13.29
N GLU A 215 -4.26 16.81 12.48
CA GLU A 215 -5.48 16.80 11.66
C GLU A 215 -5.42 15.86 10.45
N LEU A 216 -4.21 15.54 9.97
CA LEU A 216 -4.00 14.66 8.81
C LEU A 216 -4.03 13.18 9.19
N LEU A 217 -3.74 12.86 10.44
CA LEU A 217 -3.57 11.50 10.94
C LEU A 217 -4.88 10.88 11.42
N GLY A 218 -4.93 9.55 11.45
CA GLY A 218 -6.07 8.77 11.95
C GLY A 218 -5.70 7.88 13.13
N VAL A 219 -6.63 7.71 14.08
CA VAL A 219 -6.51 6.65 15.10
C VAL A 219 -6.50 5.28 14.41
N GLY A 220 -5.62 4.40 14.85
CA GLY A 220 -5.40 3.07 14.29
C GLY A 220 -4.27 3.02 13.26
N TRP A 221 -3.83 4.16 12.72
CA TRP A 221 -2.70 4.22 11.79
C TRP A 221 -1.40 3.87 12.50
N GLU A 222 -0.41 3.41 11.73
CA GLU A 222 0.94 3.15 12.23
C GLU A 222 1.93 4.19 11.72
N ILE A 223 2.91 4.54 12.53
CA ILE A 223 4.00 5.43 12.17
C ILE A 223 5.31 4.69 12.48
N ASN A 224 6.23 4.64 11.53
CA ASN A 224 7.62 4.33 11.81
C ASN A 224 8.36 5.62 12.12
N CYS A 225 8.76 5.83 13.37
CA CYS A 225 9.31 7.10 13.84
C CYS A 225 10.36 6.94 14.94
N GLY A 226 11.13 8.01 15.12
CA GLY A 226 12.00 8.23 16.27
C GLY A 226 11.43 9.32 17.18
N LEU A 227 11.45 9.05 18.49
CA LEU A 227 10.96 9.95 19.53
C LEU A 227 12.08 10.35 20.48
N LYS A 228 12.06 11.62 20.91
CA LYS A 228 12.92 12.11 22.00
C LYS A 228 12.10 12.49 23.21
N LYS A 229 12.53 12.07 24.40
CA LYS A 229 11.87 12.44 25.64
C LYS A 229 12.29 13.85 26.05
N LYS A 230 11.30 14.72 26.28
CA LYS A 230 11.50 16.07 26.82
C LYS A 230 10.62 16.26 28.06
N GLY A 231 11.21 16.05 29.23
CA GLY A 231 10.51 16.09 30.51
C GLY A 231 9.39 15.05 30.59
N LYS A 232 8.14 15.51 30.69
CA LYS A 232 6.92 14.66 30.71
C LYS A 232 6.29 14.44 29.33
N THR A 233 6.88 15.01 28.29
CA THR A 233 6.38 14.94 26.91
C THR A 233 7.36 14.22 26.01
N TRP A 234 6.88 13.81 24.85
CA TRP A 234 7.68 13.24 23.78
C TRP A 234 7.68 14.19 22.59
N LEU A 235 8.79 14.25 21.88
CA LEU A 235 8.93 14.98 20.63
C LEU A 235 9.06 13.97 19.50
N LEU A 236 8.29 14.18 18.45
CA LEU A 236 8.46 13.44 17.20
C LEU A 236 9.62 14.08 16.45
N ILE A 237 10.78 13.42 16.44
CA ILE A 237 12.02 13.97 15.87
C ILE A 237 12.34 13.42 14.48
N GLU A 238 11.68 12.35 14.06
CA GLU A 238 11.71 11.85 12.68
C GLU A 238 10.48 10.97 12.44
N ALA A 239 9.97 10.96 11.21
CA ALA A 239 9.05 9.95 10.72
C ALA A 239 9.55 9.45 9.37
N ILE A 240 9.67 8.13 9.25
CA ILE A 240 10.17 7.47 8.05
C ILE A 240 8.98 7.13 7.16
N ASN A 241 7.96 6.46 7.71
CA ASN A 241 6.78 6.02 6.98
C ASN A 241 5.52 6.16 7.85
N ILE A 242 4.38 6.47 7.22
CA ILE A 242 3.07 6.55 7.88
C ILE A 242 2.11 5.62 7.12
N TYR A 243 1.52 4.68 7.84
CA TYR A 243 0.69 3.60 7.30
C TYR A 243 -0.76 3.78 7.74
N PRO A 244 -1.64 4.28 6.85
CA PRO A 244 -3.07 4.17 7.05
C PRO A 244 -3.48 2.70 7.07
N ARG A 245 -4.16 2.29 8.15
CA ARG A 245 -4.72 0.94 8.34
C ARG A 245 -6.24 1.05 8.51
#